data_AF-A0A3R5WZH0-F1
#
_entry.id   AF-A0A3R5WZH0-F1
#
_cell.length_a   1.000
_cell.length_b   1.000
_cell.length_c   1.000
_cell.angle_alpha   90.00
_cell.angle_beta   90.00
_cell.angle_gamma   90.00
#
_symmetry.space_group_name_H-M   'P 1'
#
loop_
_entity.id
_entity.type
_entity.pdbx_description
1 polymer ?
#
loop_
_entity_poly.entity_id
_entity_poly.type
_entity_poly.pdbx_seq_one_letter_code
_entity_poly.pdbx_strand_id
1 'polypeptide(L)' 'MKIKTFVEDLKTKSAAELNEELVAAKKELFNLRFQNATNQLDNTSRIKEVRRNIARIQTAITENAGK' A
#
# COMPACT_ATOMS: atom_id res chain seq x y z
N MET A 1 3.80 11.41 -5.75
CA MET A 1 4.59 11.08 -4.52
C MET A 1 6.03 10.81 -4.89
N LYS A 2 7.01 11.33 -4.15
CA LYS A 2 8.42 10.94 -4.33
C LYS A 2 8.56 9.51 -3.79
N ILE A 3 8.62 8.51 -4.67
CA ILE A 3 8.64 7.08 -4.30
C ILE A 3 9.74 6.74 -3.28
N LYS A 4 10.87 7.47 -3.33
CA LYS A 4 11.98 7.30 -2.38
C LYS A 4 11.59 7.58 -0.93
N THR A 5 10.88 8.68 -0.68
CA THR A 5 10.53 9.08 0.69
C THR A 5 9.57 8.08 1.33
N PHE A 6 8.59 7.59 0.55
CA PHE A 6 7.65 6.58 1.04
C PHE A 6 8.35 5.26 1.43
N VAL A 7 9.37 4.83 0.69
CA VAL A 7 10.11 3.61 1.03
C VAL A 7 11.00 3.82 2.26
N GLU A 8 11.59 5.00 2.44
CA GLU A 8 12.35 5.35 3.64
C GLU A 8 11.45 5.38 4.88
N ASP A 9 10.25 5.95 4.78
CA ASP A 9 9.25 5.99 5.86
C ASP A 9 8.75 4.59 6.25
N LEU A 10 8.68 3.64 5.31
CA LEU A 10 8.30 2.25 5.62
C LEU A 10 9.41 1.51 6.39
N LYS A 11 10.67 1.92 6.27
CA LYS A 11 11.79 1.27 6.98
C LYS A 11 11.91 1.74 8.43
N THR A 12 11.36 2.89 8.77
CA THR A 12 11.40 3.45 10.13
C THR A 12 10.23 2.99 11.00
N LYS A 13 9.16 2.48 10.39
CA LYS A 13 7.96 1.97 11.08
C LYS A 13 8.18 0.60 11.71
N SER A 14 7.45 0.33 12.79
CA SER A 14 7.44 -0.96 13.46
C SER A 14 6.67 -2.03 12.67
N ALA A 15 6.90 -3.30 12.97
CA ALA A 15 6.17 -4.40 12.33
C ALA A 15 4.64 -4.33 12.56
N ALA A 16 4.19 -3.79 13.70
CA ALA A 16 2.77 -3.60 13.98
C ALA A 16 2.17 -2.51 13.08
N GLU A 17 2.82 -1.34 13.00
CA GLU A 17 2.38 -0.21 12.15
C GLU A 17 2.37 -0.58 10.66
N LEU A 18 3.35 -1.35 10.20
CA LEU A 18 3.40 -1.85 8.83
C LEU A 18 2.22 -2.78 8.52
N ASN A 19 1.81 -3.61 9.47
CA ASN A 19 0.64 -4.48 9.31
C ASN A 19 -0.67 -3.68 9.30
N GLU A 20 -0.80 -2.65 10.13
CA GLU A 20 -1.96 -1.75 10.11
C GLU A 20 -2.07 -1.02 8.77
N GLU A 21 -0.96 -0.48 8.26
CA GLU A 21 -0.91 0.20 6.98
C GLU A 21 -1.19 -0.75 5.81
N LEU A 22 -0.75 -2.01 5.91
CA LEU A 22 -1.08 -3.06 4.94
C LEU A 22 -2.59 -3.34 4.89
N VAL A 23 -3.24 -3.43 6.06
CA VAL A 23 -4.69 -3.65 6.16
C VAL A 23 -5.46 -2.45 5.60
N ALA A 24 -5.03 -1.23 5.93
CA ALA A 24 -5.62 0.00 5.40
C ALA A 24 -5.49 0.06 3.86
N ALA A 25 -4.31 -0.22 3.31
CA ALA A 25 -4.07 -0.22 1.87
C ALA A 25 -4.88 -1.30 1.14
N LYS A 26 -5.08 -2.49 1.75
CA LYS A 26 -5.96 -3.53 1.19
C LYS A 26 -7.42 -3.11 1.18
N LYS A 27 -7.89 -2.41 2.22
CA LYS A 27 -9.25 -1.86 2.26
C LYS A 27 -9.45 -0.78 1.20
N GLU A 28 -8.48 0.11 1.02
CA GLU A 28 -8.48 1.09 -0.08
C GLU A 28 -8.55 0.39 -1.44
N LEU A 29 -7.72 -0.64 -1.66
CA LEU A 29 -7.74 -1.40 -2.92
C LEU A 29 -9.11 -2.07 -3.18
N PHE A 30 -9.75 -2.62 -2.14
CA PHE A 30 -11.09 -3.19 -2.25
C PHE A 30 -12.11 -2.13 -2.70
N ASN A 31 -12.12 -0.97 -2.05
CA ASN A 31 -13.01 0.14 -2.39
C ASN A 31 -12.78 0.63 -3.82
N LEU A 32 -11.51 0.79 -4.24
CA LEU A 32 -11.17 1.21 -5.59
C LEU A 32 -11.60 0.17 -6.64
N ARG A 33 -11.46 -1.13 -6.35
CA ARG A 33 -11.96 -2.19 -7.24
C ARG A 33 -13.48 -2.18 -7.34
N PHE A 34 -14.17 -1.91 -6.23
CA PHE A 34 -15.63 -1.79 -6.21
C PHE A 34 -16.09 -0.59 -7.03
N GLN A 35 -15.51 0.59 -6.82
CA GLN A 35 -15.78 1.81 -7.60
C GLN A 35 -15.46 1.63 -9.09
N ASN A 36 -14.38 0.91 -9.42
CA ASN A 36 -14.04 0.60 -10.80
C ASN A 36 -15.04 -0.35 -11.45
N ALA A 37 -15.59 -1.30 -10.70
CA ALA A 37 -16.63 -2.21 -11.18
C ALA A 37 -17.98 -1.49 -11.39
N THR A 38 -18.28 -0.45 -10.61
CA THR A 38 -19.47 0.40 -10.78
C THR A 38 -19.26 1.54 -11.79
N ASN A 39 -18.09 1.61 -12.45
CA ASN A 39 -17.69 2.70 -13.35
C ASN A 39 -17.73 4.11 -12.69
N GLN A 40 -17.58 4.18 -11.37
CA GLN A 40 -17.57 5.44 -10.60
C GLN A 40 -16.14 5.91 -10.26
N LEU A 41 -15.13 5.26 -10.84
CA LEU A 41 -13.73 5.58 -10.56
C LEU A 41 -13.13 6.46 -11.67
N ASP A 42 -12.93 7.74 -11.36
CA ASP A 42 -12.32 8.69 -12.30
C ASP A 42 -10.83 8.43 -12.53
N ASN A 43 -10.11 7.96 -11.51
CA ASN A 43 -8.67 7.74 -11.57
C ASN A 43 -8.29 6.26 -11.40
N THR A 44 -8.31 5.52 -12.51
CA THR A 44 -7.91 4.10 -12.57
C THR A 44 -6.42 3.88 -12.27
N SER A 45 -5.57 4.90 -12.45
CA SER A 45 -4.14 4.82 -12.13
C SER A 45 -3.90 4.61 -10.63
N ARG A 46 -4.84 5.05 -9.78
CA ARG A 46 -4.76 4.87 -8.32
C ARG A 46 -4.73 3.40 -7.92
N ILE A 47 -5.45 2.52 -8.63
CA ILE A 47 -5.41 1.06 -8.38
C ILE A 47 -3.98 0.52 -8.51
N LYS A 48 -3.26 0.94 -9.55
CA LYS A 48 -1.88 0.53 -9.79
C LYS A 48 -0.93 1.07 -8.72
N GLU A 49 -1.16 2.31 -8.27
CA GLU A 49 -0.37 2.92 -7.19
C GLU A 49 -0.56 2.18 -5.86
N VAL A 50 -1.81 1.94 -5.45
CA VAL A 50 -2.13 1.22 -4.20
C VAL A 50 -1.58 -0.19 -4.23
N ARG A 51 -1.67 -0.90 -5.37
CA ARG A 51 -1.06 -2.24 -5.52
C ARG A 51 0.46 -2.21 -5.32
N ARG A 52 1.15 -1.18 -5.84
CA ARG A 52 2.60 -1.01 -5.65
C ARG A 52 2.93 -0.67 -4.19
N ASN A 53 2.09 0.11 -3.51
CA ASN A 53 2.28 0.44 -2.10
C ASN A 53 2.14 -0.80 -1.21
N ILE A 54 1.13 -1.64 -1.46
CA ILE A 54 0.97 -2.95 -0.78
C ILE A 54 2.23 -3.80 -0.94
N ALA A 55 2.75 -3.93 -2.16
CA ALA A 55 3.96 -4.72 -2.40
C ALA A 55 5.18 -4.16 -1.62
N ARG A 56 5.36 -2.84 -1.57
CA ARG A 56 6.45 -2.20 -0.82
C ARG A 56 6.32 -2.44 0.70
N ILE A 57 5.11 -2.33 1.24
CA ILE A 57 4.85 -2.61 2.66
C ILE A 57 5.18 -4.08 2.97
N GLN A 58 4.78 -5.01 2.12
CA GLN A 58 5.11 -6.43 2.28
C GLN A 58 6.62 -6.70 2.21
N THR A 59 7.34 -6.02 1.31
CA THR A 59 8.80 -6.08 1.25
C THR A 59 9.42 -5.54 2.54
N ALA A 60 8.97 -4.39 3.04
CA ALA A 60 9.45 -3.82 4.30
C ALA A 60 9.20 -4.74 5.50
N ILE A 61 8.03 -5.38 5.59
CA ILE A 61 7.73 -6.38 6.64
C ILE A 61 8.71 -7.55 6.55
N THR A 62 8.98 -8.05 5.34
CA THR A 62 9.92 -9.17 5.12
C THR A 62 11.35 -8.78 5.49
N GLU A 63 11.79 -7.57 5.11
CA GLU A 63 13.09 -7.02 5.48
C GLU A 63 13.24 -6.85 7.01
N ASN A 64 12.16 -6.52 7.72
CA ASN A 64 12.16 -6.36 9.18
C ASN A 64 12.11 -7.72 9.90
N ALA A 65 11.48 -8.74 9.32
CA ALA A 65 11.41 -10.09 9.88
C ALA A 65 12.70 -10.91 9.65
N GLY A 66 13.49 -10.56 8.64
CA GLY A 66 14.78 -11.20 8.33
C GLY A 66 16.00 -10.57 9.01
N LYS A 67 15.81 -9.49 9.78
CA LYS A 67 16.83 -8.90 10.66
C LYS A 67 16.67 -9.44 12.08
#